data_AF-A0A517MS56-F1
#
_entry.id   AF-A0A517MS56-F1
#
_cell.length_a   1.000
_cell.length_b   1.000
_cell.length_c   1.000
_cell.angle_alpha   90.00
_cell.angle_beta   90.00
_cell.angle_gamma   90.00
#
_symmetry.space_group_name_H-M   'P 1'
#
loop_
_entity.id
_entity.type
_entity.pdbx_description
1 polymer ?
#
loop_
_entity_poly.entity_id
_entity_poly.type
_entity_poly.pdbx_seq_one_letter_code
_entity_poly.pdbx_strand_id
1 'polypeptide(L)'
;MKSILQRQHVLIVAHADGYLEVFGEKNLDIRISNIPLAHSREAERIAEDALELSLPRCYRQLYFPGKRRATATLMPLLPSTMARAKAVKRTIRQLNQLVQKVTKAKAARSRQGAA
;
A
#
# COMPACT_ATOMS: atom_id res chain seq x y z
N MET A 1 16.60 30.28 18.66
CA MET A 1 17.17 29.63 17.46
C MET A 1 16.04 28.97 16.70
N LYS A 2 15.72 29.41 15.48
CA LYS A 2 14.74 28.71 14.63
C LYS A 2 15.38 27.38 14.21
N SER A 3 14.95 26.25 14.78
CA SER A 3 15.28 24.97 14.16
C SER A 3 14.69 25.02 12.75
N ILE A 4 15.56 24.85 11.76
CA ILE A 4 15.12 24.57 10.40
C ILE A 4 14.26 23.32 10.54
N LEU A 5 12.96 23.42 10.29
CA LEU A 5 12.04 22.27 10.37
C LEU A 5 12.52 21.24 9.34
N GLN A 6 13.35 20.32 9.82
CA GLN A 6 13.87 19.23 9.02
C GLN A 6 12.67 18.39 8.60
N ARG A 7 12.49 18.23 7.29
CA ARG A 7 11.43 17.39 6.75
C ARG A 7 11.69 15.96 7.21
N GLN A 8 10.79 15.42 8.01
CA GLN A 8 10.81 14.00 8.35
C GLN A 8 10.36 13.19 7.13
N HIS A 9 11.16 12.20 6.76
CA HIS A 9 10.81 11.28 5.68
C HIS A 9 9.99 10.12 6.26
N VAL A 10 8.83 9.85 5.64
CA VAL A 10 7.97 8.73 5.99
C VAL A 10 7.68 7.94 4.73
N LEU A 11 7.89 6.64 4.78
CA LEU A 11 7.51 5.70 3.72
C LEU A 11 6.31 4.89 4.19
N ILE A 12 5.24 4.91 3.41
CA ILE A 12 4.05 4.08 3.64
C ILE A 12 3.97 3.07 2.50
N VAL A 13 3.96 1.78 2.84
CA VAL A 13 3.77 0.69 1.88
C VAL A 13 2.37 0.12 2.10
N ALA A 14 1.54 0.20 1.05
CA ALA A 14 0.19 -0.36 1.05
C ALA A 14 0.15 -1.65 0.23
N HIS A 15 -0.17 -2.76 0.90
CA HIS A 15 -0.30 -4.08 0.28
C HIS A 15 -1.72 -4.28 -0.25
N ALA A 16 -1.86 -5.19 -1.22
CA ALA A 16 -3.14 -5.41 -1.93
C ALA A 16 -4.24 -6.04 -1.06
N ASP A 17 -3.89 -6.61 0.09
CA ASP A 17 -4.79 -7.20 1.08
C ASP A 17 -5.23 -6.20 2.17
N GLY A 18 -4.82 -4.93 2.06
CA GLY A 18 -5.12 -3.90 3.03
C GLY A 18 -4.12 -3.84 4.21
N TYR A 19 -3.06 -4.65 4.18
CA TYR A 19 -1.96 -4.51 5.13
C TYR A 19 -1.16 -3.22 4.85
N LEU A 20 -0.82 -2.49 5.91
CA LEU A 20 -0.09 -1.23 5.84
C LEU A 20 1.20 -1.33 6.66
N GLU A 21 2.32 -0.99 6.05
CA GLU A 21 3.60 -0.82 6.75
C GLU A 21 4.02 0.64 6.70
N VAL A 22 4.46 1.17 7.85
CA VAL A 22 4.92 2.55 7.97
C VAL A 22 6.34 2.54 8.47
N PHE A 23 7.24 3.17 7.70
CA PHE A 23 8.65 3.30 8.00
C PHE A 23 9.01 4.77 8.17
N GLY A 24 9.82 5.09 9.17
CA GLY A 24 10.24 6.45 9.46
C GLY A 24 11.37 6.50 10.49
N GLU A 25 11.84 7.71 10.77
CA GLU A 25 12.84 7.95 11.82
C GLU A 25 12.27 7.66 13.22
N LYS A 26 13.17 7.60 14.22
CA LYS A 26 12.75 7.41 15.63
C LYS A 26 11.84 8.57 16.06
N ASN A 27 10.90 8.29 16.97
CA ASN A 27 9.93 9.23 17.53
C ASN A 27 8.87 9.73 16.52
N LEU A 28 8.51 8.92 15.54
CA LEU A 28 7.37 9.21 14.68
C LEU A 28 6.07 8.79 15.38
N ASP A 29 5.13 9.72 15.52
CA ASP A 29 3.78 9.43 16.00
C ASP A 29 2.87 9.19 14.79
N ILE A 30 2.31 7.99 14.69
CA ILE A 30 1.59 7.51 13.52
C ILE A 30 0.18 7.13 13.93
N ARG A 31 -0.80 7.69 13.22
CA ARG A 31 -2.21 7.30 13.34
C ARG A 31 -2.74 6.83 12.00
N ILE A 32 -3.20 5.59 11.97
CA ILE A 32 -3.94 5.02 10.83
C ILE A 32 -5.42 5.00 11.21
N SER A 33 -6.25 5.70 10.45
CA SER A 33 -7.69 5.76 10.65
C SER A 33 -8.41 5.19 9.43
N ASN A 34 -9.40 4.34 9.66
CA ASN A 34 -10.25 3.81 8.60
C ASN A 34 -11.45 4.76 8.39
N ILE A 35 -11.65 5.21 7.17
CA ILE A 35 -12.85 5.94 6.76
C ILE A 35 -13.81 4.94 6.09
N PRO A 36 -15.10 4.93 6.44
CA PRO A 36 -16.10 4.11 5.75
C PRO A 36 -16.07 4.31 4.23
N LEU A 37 -16.35 3.24 3.50
CA LEU A 37 -16.55 3.35 2.06
C LEU A 37 -17.85 4.11 1.80
N ALA A 38 -17.75 5.23 1.09
CA ALA A 38 -18.89 6.04 0.68
C ALA A 38 -19.18 5.83 -0.81
N HIS A 39 -20.46 5.73 -1.17
CA HIS A 39 -20.91 5.56 -2.56
C HIS A 39 -21.49 6.85 -3.18
N SER A 40 -21.52 7.95 -2.43
CA SER A 40 -21.94 9.27 -2.90
C SER A 40 -20.98 10.33 -2.38
N ARG A 41 -20.91 11.47 -3.08
CA ARG A 41 -20.10 12.63 -2.65
C ARG A 41 -20.53 13.17 -1.28
N GLU A 42 -21.83 13.11 -0.99
CA GLU A 42 -22.38 13.56 0.28
C GLU A 42 -21.99 12.63 1.43
N ALA A 43 -22.10 11.32 1.23
CA ALA A 43 -21.65 10.34 2.22
C ALA A 43 -20.13 10.40 2.45
N GLU A 44 -19.36 10.69 1.39
CA GLU A 44 -17.93 10.92 1.49
C GLU A 44 -17.60 12.13 2.35
N ARG A 45 -18.28 13.25 2.12
CA ARG A 45 -18.14 14.46 2.92
C ARG A 45 -18.48 14.21 4.39
N ILE A 46 -19.60 13.54 4.68
CA ILE A 46 -20.00 13.19 6.05
C ILE A 46 -18.93 12.30 6.71
N ALA A 47 -18.37 11.33 5.99
CA ALA A 47 -17.33 10.46 6.50
C ALA A 47 -16.03 11.22 6.79
N GLU A 48 -15.66 12.19 5.95
CA GLU A 48 -14.52 13.07 6.18
C GLU A 48 -14.72 14.00 7.39
N ASP A 49 -15.91 14.59 7.53
CA ASP A 49 -16.27 15.46 8.66
C ASP A 49 -16.25 14.67 9.99
N ALA A 50 -16.80 13.45 9.99
CA ALA A 50 -16.77 12.56 11.15
C ALA A 50 -15.34 12.19 11.54
N LEU A 51 -14.47 11.91 10.56
CA LEU A 51 -13.06 11.65 10.83
C LEU A 51 -12.39 12.88 11.46
N GLU A 52 -12.55 14.07 10.87
CA GLU A 52 -11.94 15.30 11.36
C GLU A 52 -12.31 15.59 12.83
N LEU A 53 -13.58 15.42 13.18
CA LEU A 53 -14.07 15.58 14.55
C LEU A 53 -13.44 14.57 15.50
N SER A 54 -13.26 13.32 15.05
CA SER A 54 -12.66 12.23 15.83
C SER A 54 -11.14 12.35 15.99
N LEU A 55 -10.47 13.15 15.15
CA LEU A 55 -9.01 13.27 15.18
C LEU A 55 -8.56 14.05 16.43
N PRO A 56 -7.52 13.56 17.13
CA PRO A 56 -6.87 14.34 18.18
C PRO A 56 -6.32 15.65 17.62
N ARG A 57 -6.30 16.70 18.45
CA ARG A 57 -5.94 18.06 18.03
C ARG A 57 -4.58 18.16 17.34
N CYS A 58 -3.60 17.37 17.77
CA CYS A 58 -2.26 17.31 17.17
C CYS A 58 -2.25 16.81 15.71
N TYR A 59 -3.24 16.00 15.31
CA TYR A 59 -3.35 15.44 13.97
C TYR A 59 -4.24 16.25 13.03
N ARG A 60 -5.14 17.09 13.55
CA ARG A 60 -6.09 17.86 12.72
C ARG A 60 -5.38 18.76 11.71
N GLN A 61 -4.28 19.37 12.10
CA GLN A 61 -3.45 20.21 11.22
C GLN A 61 -2.78 19.46 10.06
N LEU A 62 -2.68 18.13 10.15
CA LEU A 62 -2.14 17.27 9.09
C LEU A 62 -3.25 16.73 8.17
N TYR A 63 -4.51 16.80 8.61
CA TYR A 63 -5.66 16.30 7.87
C TYR A 63 -6.17 17.38 6.91
N PHE A 64 -6.26 17.03 5.63
CA PHE A 64 -6.76 17.91 4.57
C PHE A 64 -7.93 17.24 3.86
N PRO A 65 -9.18 17.46 4.29
CA PRO A 65 -10.36 16.86 3.66
C PRO A 65 -10.51 17.33 2.20
N GLY A 66 -11.25 16.58 1.39
CA GLY A 66 -11.43 16.85 -0.04
C GLY A 66 -10.19 16.65 -0.91
N LYS A 67 -9.04 16.25 -0.33
CA LYS A 67 -7.83 15.85 -1.07
C LYS A 67 -7.75 14.35 -1.31
N ARG A 68 -8.88 13.64 -1.26
CA ARG A 68 -8.97 12.25 -1.73
C ARG A 68 -8.70 12.23 -3.23
N ARG A 69 -7.42 12.31 -3.60
CA ARG A 69 -6.93 11.92 -4.92
C ARG A 69 -7.43 10.51 -5.08
N ALA A 70 -8.07 10.22 -6.21
CA ALA A 70 -8.44 8.87 -6.59
C ALA A 70 -7.18 7.98 -6.60
N THR A 71 -6.77 7.51 -5.43
CA THR A 71 -5.79 6.45 -5.30
C THR A 71 -6.55 5.25 -5.83
N ALA A 72 -6.21 4.86 -7.06
CA ALA A 72 -6.85 3.78 -7.81
C ALA A 72 -6.81 2.42 -7.07
N THR A 73 -6.16 2.35 -5.90
CA THR A 73 -6.28 1.28 -4.91
C THR A 73 -7.69 1.10 -4.34
N LEU A 74 -8.57 2.11 -4.46
CA LEU A 74 -10.00 2.02 -4.10
C LEU A 74 -10.93 2.02 -5.33
N MET A 75 -10.42 1.75 -6.55
CA MET A 75 -11.37 1.50 -7.64
C MET A 75 -12.26 0.31 -7.25
N PRO A 76 -13.58 0.38 -7.52
CA PRO A 76 -14.43 -0.79 -7.35
C PRO A 76 -13.74 -1.97 -8.05
N LEU A 77 -13.69 -3.12 -7.37
CA LEU A 77 -13.23 -4.38 -7.94
C LEU A 77 -14.19 -4.79 -9.05
N LEU A 78 -14.09 -4.11 -10.19
CA LEU A 78 -14.80 -4.47 -11.39
C LEU A 78 -14.38 -5.90 -11.75
N PRO A 79 -15.29 -6.74 -12.27
CA PRO A 79 -14.94 -8.08 -12.72
C PRO A 79 -13.72 -8.10 -13.65
N SER A 80 -13.55 -7.05 -14.46
CA SER A 80 -12.38 -6.83 -15.32
C SER A 80 -11.08 -6.64 -14.54
N THR A 81 -11.09 -5.83 -13.48
CA THR A 81 -9.96 -5.60 -12.57
C THR A 81 -9.57 -6.89 -11.87
N MET A 82 -10.54 -7.67 -11.38
CA MET A 82 -10.30 -8.98 -10.79
C MET A 82 -9.73 -9.99 -11.80
N ALA A 83 -10.28 -10.03 -13.01
CA ALA A 83 -9.78 -10.90 -14.07
C ALA A 83 -8.32 -10.58 -14.42
N ARG A 84 -8.00 -9.29 -14.55
CA ARG A 84 -6.63 -8.82 -14.79
C ARG A 84 -5.69 -9.20 -13.64
N ALA A 85 -6.10 -8.98 -12.40
CA ALA A 85 -5.29 -9.35 -11.23
C ALA A 85 -5.03 -10.86 -11.15
N LYS A 86 -6.05 -11.70 -11.44
CA LYS A 86 -5.90 -13.16 -11.52
C LYS A 86 -4.94 -13.58 -12.63
N ALA A 87 -5.03 -12.96 -13.81
CA ALA A 87 -4.13 -13.23 -14.94
C ALA A 87 -2.68 -12.88 -14.58
N VAL A 88 -2.45 -11.68 -14.04
CA VAL A 88 -1.12 -11.23 -13.60
C VAL A 88 -0.53 -12.18 -12.54
N LYS A 89 -1.32 -12.55 -11.52
CA LYS A 89 -0.89 -13.49 -10.47
C LYS A 89 -0.51 -14.86 -11.04
N ARG A 90 -1.24 -15.35 -12.04
CA ARG A 90 -0.93 -16.62 -12.74
C ARG A 90 0.39 -16.53 -13.49
N THR A 91 0.62 -15.44 -14.22
CA THR A 91 1.87 -15.20 -14.96
C THR A 91 3.07 -15.12 -14.03
N ILE A 92 2.97 -14.35 -12.94
CA ILE A 92 4.03 -14.25 -11.93
C ILE A 92 4.36 -15.64 -11.35
N ARG A 93 3.33 -16.45 -11.03
CA ARG A 93 3.54 -17.81 -10.53
C ARG A 93 4.28 -18.69 -11.54
N GLN A 94 3.91 -18.62 -12.82
CA GLN A 94 4.58 -19.39 -13.88
C GLN A 94 6.03 -18.95 -14.06
N LEU A 95 6.30 -17.64 -14.04
CA LEU A 95 7.66 -17.10 -14.11
C LEU A 95 8.51 -17.59 -12.92
N ASN A 96 7.98 -17.54 -11.70
CA ASN A 96 8.69 -18.02 -10.52
C ASN A 96 8.99 -19.53 -10.59
N GLN A 97 8.06 -20.33 -11.10
CA GLN A 97 8.29 -21.77 -11.32
C GLN A 97 9.38 -22.02 -12.36
N LEU A 98 9.42 -21.24 -13.45
CA LEU A 98 10.45 -21.36 -14.47
C LEU A 98 11.83 -20.99 -13.91
N VAL A 99 11.92 -19.89 -13.17
CA VAL A 99 13.15 -19.47 -12.48
C VAL A 99 13.63 -20.59 -11.56
N GLN A 100 12.77 -21.16 -10.72
CA GLN A 100 13.13 -22.27 -9.84
C GLN A 100 13.63 -23.50 -10.60
N LYS A 101 12.98 -23.86 -11.72
CA LYS A 101 13.42 -24.98 -12.57
C LYS A 101 14.80 -24.74 -13.19
N VAL A 102 15.04 -23.55 -13.73
CA VAL A 102 16.33 -23.17 -14.32
C VAL A 102 17.44 -23.18 -13.26
N THR A 103 17.18 -22.61 -12.09
CA THR A 103 18.15 -22.60 -10.98
C THR A 103 18.49 -24.02 -10.52
N LYS A 104 17.49 -24.89 -10.37
CA LYS A 104 17.70 -26.31 -10.02
C LYS A 104 18.50 -27.05 -11.10
N ALA A 105 18.17 -26.86 -12.37
CA ALA A 105 18.87 -27.50 -13.48
C ALA A 105 20.34 -27.05 -13.58
N LYS A 106 20.61 -25.75 -13.35
CA LYS A 106 21.98 -25.21 -13.30
C LYS A 106 22.79 -25.82 -12.15
N ALA A 107 22.19 -25.92 -10.95
CA ALA A 107 22.83 -26.53 -9.79
C ALA A 107 23.10 -28.04 -9.95
N ALA A 108 22.25 -28.76 -10.69
CA ALA A 108 22.48 -30.17 -11.01
C ALA A 108 23.65 -30.35 -11.98
N ARG A 109 23.76 -29.50 -13.02
CA ARG A 109 24.86 -29.54 -13.99
C ARG A 109 26.22 -29.21 -13.36
N SER A 110 26.27 -28.24 -12.45
CA SER A 110 27.53 -27.90 -11.75
C SER A 110 28.04 -29.01 -10.83
N ARG A 111 27.19 -29.96 -10.42
CA ARG A 111 27.60 -31.13 -9.61
C ARG A 111 28.12 -32.30 -10.45
N GLN A 112 27.76 -32.37 -11.73
CA GLN A 112 28.18 -33.46 -12.62
C GLN A 112 29.53 -33.19 -13.31
N GLY A 113 29.99 -31.94 -13.38
CA GLY A 113 31.29 -31.58 -13.95
C GLY A 113 32.42 -31.42 -12.93
N ALA A 114 32.20 -31.84 -11.67
CA ALA A 114 33.18 -31.73 -10.57
C ALA A 114 33.63 -33.12 -10.05
N ALA A 115 33.32 -34.19 -10.77
CA ALA A 115 33.81 -35.55 -10.58
C ALA A 115 34.64 -35.96 -11.80
#